data_AF-A0A938H9I8-F1
#
_entry.id   AF-A0A938H9I8-F1
#
_cell.length_a   1.000
_cell.length_b   1.000
_cell.length_c   1.000
_cell.angle_alpha   90.00
_cell.angle_beta   90.00
_cell.angle_gamma   90.00
#
_symmetry.space_group_name_H-M   'P 1'
#
loop_
_entity.id
_entity.type
_entity.pdbx_description
1 polymer ?
#
loop_
_entity_poly.entity_id
_entity_poly.type
_entity_poly.pdbx_seq_one_letter_code
_entity_poly.pdbx_strand_id
1 'polypeptide(L)'
;MKRKATKLIHPVQPKEPGVLPHFGAAKTPLYASSTYIFESAEAGAATFALQQGRALEHEPAPFNYARLGHPNLVQVEGQLVALEGRERGQIGGM
;
A
#
# COMPACT_ATOMS: atom_id res chain seq x y z
N MET A 1 21.21 -8.29 -10.09
CA MET A 1 20.73 -8.35 -8.68
C MET A 1 21.33 -7.19 -7.89
N LYS A 2 20.55 -6.32 -7.25
CA LYS A 2 21.09 -5.16 -6.48
C LYS A 2 21.73 -5.62 -5.16
N ARG A 3 22.84 -5.00 -4.74
CA ARG A 3 23.54 -5.26 -3.47
C ARG A 3 22.66 -4.88 -2.27
N LYS A 4 22.82 -5.54 -1.11
CA LYS A 4 22.02 -5.27 0.12
C LYS A 4 22.03 -3.79 0.53
N ALA A 5 23.19 -3.13 0.49
CA ALA A 5 23.31 -1.70 0.80
C ALA A 5 22.46 -0.80 -0.13
N THR A 6 22.36 -1.15 -1.41
CA THR A 6 21.52 -0.43 -2.38
C THR A 6 20.03 -0.63 -2.05
N LYS A 7 19.63 -1.85 -1.66
CA LYS A 7 18.24 -2.13 -1.25
C LYS A 7 17.85 -1.32 -0.01
N LEU A 8 18.77 -1.12 0.93
CA LEU A 8 18.49 -0.38 2.17
C LEU A 8 18.08 1.08 1.92
N ILE A 9 18.69 1.75 0.96
CA ILE A 9 18.48 3.19 0.70
C ILE A 9 17.51 3.47 -0.44
N HIS A 10 17.34 2.52 -1.37
CA HIS A 10 16.38 2.63 -2.45
C HIS A 10 15.19 1.74 -2.13
N PRO A 11 14.06 2.34 -1.71
CA PRO A 11 12.85 1.56 -1.47
C PRO A 11 12.42 0.81 -2.72
N VAL A 12 11.60 -0.23 -2.50
CA VAL A 12 10.85 -0.89 -3.56
C VAL A 12 10.17 0.17 -4.43
N GLN A 13 10.32 0.02 -5.73
CA GLN A 13 9.88 1.03 -6.68
C GLN A 13 8.34 1.06 -6.70
N PRO A 14 7.73 2.25 -6.90
CA PRO A 14 6.27 2.46 -6.89
C PRO A 14 5.52 1.83 -8.07
N LYS A 15 6.09 0.78 -8.68
CA LYS A 15 5.47 0.00 -9.75
C LYS A 15 4.64 -1.17 -9.23
N GLU A 16 4.68 -1.43 -7.91
CA GLU A 16 3.85 -2.47 -7.30
C GLU A 16 2.41 -1.97 -7.07
N PRO A 17 1.39 -2.81 -7.31
CA PRO A 17 -0.01 -2.45 -7.07
C PRO A 17 -0.22 -1.93 -5.65
N GLY A 18 -0.85 -0.76 -5.51
CA GLY A 18 -1.11 -0.13 -4.21
C GLY A 18 0.01 0.76 -3.64
N VAL A 19 1.18 0.85 -4.30
CA VAL A 19 2.21 1.82 -3.91
C VAL A 19 1.93 3.17 -4.57
N LEU A 20 1.64 4.19 -3.75
CA LEU A 20 1.44 5.55 -4.26
C LEU A 20 2.76 6.17 -4.76
N PRO A 21 2.74 6.90 -5.87
CA PRO A 21 3.91 7.62 -6.35
C PRO A 21 4.35 8.66 -5.31
N HIS A 22 5.65 8.92 -5.21
CA HIS A 22 6.19 9.90 -4.27
C HIS A 22 5.99 11.37 -4.70
N PHE A 23 5.32 11.62 -5.83
CA PHE A 23 5.02 12.95 -6.36
C PHE A 23 6.24 13.91 -6.43
N GLY A 24 7.43 13.37 -6.74
CA GLY A 24 8.69 14.12 -6.79
C GLY A 24 9.40 14.27 -5.45
N ALA A 25 8.84 13.78 -4.34
CA ALA A 25 9.52 13.76 -3.06
C ALA A 25 10.68 12.74 -3.04
N ALA A 26 11.83 13.16 -2.52
CA ALA A 26 12.99 12.28 -2.36
C ALA A 26 12.81 11.24 -1.24
N LYS A 27 11.89 11.50 -0.31
CA LYS A 27 11.51 10.61 0.80
C LYS A 27 10.04 10.28 0.70
N THR A 28 9.65 9.10 1.17
CA THR A 28 8.25 8.70 1.25
C THR A 28 7.46 9.76 2.01
N PRO A 29 6.39 10.34 1.42
CA PRO A 29 5.52 11.26 2.14
C PRO A 29 4.89 10.59 3.37
N LEU A 30 4.69 11.36 4.44
CA LEU A 30 3.98 10.88 5.63
C LEU A 30 2.48 11.09 5.43
N TYR A 31 1.71 10.00 5.38
CA TYR A 31 0.25 10.06 5.29
C TYR A 31 -0.34 10.03 6.69
N ALA A 32 -0.34 11.15 7.41
CA ALA A 32 -0.88 11.21 8.78
C ALA A 32 -2.41 11.31 8.78
N SER A 33 -3.09 10.23 8.36
CA SER A 33 -4.56 10.16 8.32
C SER A 33 -5.09 8.86 8.92
N SER A 34 -6.30 8.90 9.45
CA SER A 34 -7.05 7.72 9.89
C SER A 34 -8.02 7.19 8.82
N THR A 35 -8.36 8.01 7.82
CA THR A 35 -9.38 7.74 6.79
C THR A 35 -8.96 8.27 5.41
N TYR A 36 -9.53 7.70 4.35
CA TYR A 36 -9.27 8.05 2.95
C TYR A 36 -10.60 8.28 2.20
N ILE A 37 -10.56 9.18 1.22
CA ILE A 37 -11.72 9.58 0.44
C ILE A 37 -11.94 8.59 -0.70
N PHE A 38 -13.21 8.28 -1.00
CA PHE A 38 -13.60 7.55 -2.21
C PHE A 38 -13.85 8.53 -3.36
N GLU A 39 -13.34 8.22 -4.54
CA GLU A 39 -13.58 9.05 -5.74
C GLU A 39 -15.03 8.97 -6.23
N SER A 40 -15.73 7.87 -5.92
CA SER A 40 -17.15 7.68 -6.25
C SER A 40 -17.87 6.79 -5.24
N ALA A 41 -19.20 6.79 -5.28
CA ALA A 41 -20.03 5.92 -4.44
C ALA A 41 -19.82 4.44 -4.79
N GLU A 42 -19.65 4.13 -6.07
CA GLU A 42 -19.40 2.80 -6.61
C GLU A 42 -18.06 2.24 -6.10
N ALA A 43 -17.00 3.05 -6.11
CA ALA A 43 -15.70 2.67 -5.55
C ALA A 43 -15.80 2.38 -4.03
N GLY A 44 -16.58 3.20 -3.30
CA GLY A 44 -16.89 2.95 -1.89
C GLY A 44 -17.60 1.61 -1.68
N ALA A 45 -18.67 1.35 -2.43
CA ALA A 45 -19.42 0.10 -2.35
C ALA A 45 -18.55 -1.13 -2.66
N ALA A 46 -17.73 -1.06 -3.71
CA ALA A 46 -16.78 -2.12 -4.05
C ALA A 46 -15.76 -2.38 -2.94
N THR A 47 -15.23 -1.33 -2.31
CA THR A 47 -14.27 -1.45 -1.19
C THR A 47 -14.87 -2.22 -0.02
N PHE A 48 -16.10 -1.90 0.37
CA PHE A 48 -16.79 -2.62 1.45
C PHE A 48 -17.21 -4.03 1.05
N ALA A 49 -17.55 -4.27 -0.21
CA ALA A 49 -17.83 -5.61 -0.74
C ALA A 49 -16.58 -6.50 -0.65
N LEU A 50 -15.41 -5.99 -1.05
CA LEU A 50 -14.13 -6.69 -0.93
C LEU A 50 -13.85 -7.10 0.53
N GLN A 51 -14.05 -6.18 1.47
CA GLN A 51 -13.83 -6.42 2.91
C GLN A 51 -14.78 -7.48 3.50
N GLN A 52 -15.93 -7.70 2.86
CA GLN A 52 -16.91 -8.72 3.24
C GLN A 52 -16.75 -10.02 2.42
N GLY A 53 -15.72 -10.12 1.57
CA GLY A 53 -15.51 -11.28 0.69
C GLY A 53 -16.61 -11.45 -0.37
N ARG A 54 -17.28 -10.37 -0.76
CA ARG A 54 -18.35 -10.38 -1.78
C ARG A 54 -17.77 -10.05 -3.17
N ALA A 55 -18.53 -10.40 -4.20
CA ALA A 55 -18.19 -10.06 -5.59
C ALA A 55 -18.05 -8.54 -5.79
N LEU A 56 -17.12 -8.16 -6.67
CA LEU A 56 -16.85 -6.77 -7.03
C LEU A 56 -17.53 -6.44 -8.35
N GLU A 57 -18.31 -5.36 -8.35
CA GLU A 57 -18.91 -4.80 -9.58
C GLU A 57 -18.06 -3.66 -10.15
N HIS A 58 -17.25 -3.03 -9.29
CA HIS A 58 -16.37 -1.91 -9.62
C HIS A 58 -15.00 -2.08 -8.94
N GLU A 59 -14.02 -1.29 -9.37
CA GLU A 59 -12.71 -1.26 -8.73
C GLU A 59 -12.81 -0.66 -7.31
N PRO A 60 -12.28 -1.35 -6.28
CA PRO A 60 -12.23 -0.82 -4.92
C PRO A 60 -11.16 0.26 -4.79
N ALA A 61 -11.32 1.13 -3.80
CA ALA A 61 -10.29 2.08 -3.45
C ALA A 61 -9.08 1.37 -2.83
N PRO A 62 -7.85 1.86 -3.07
CA PRO A 62 -6.63 1.24 -2.54
C PRO A 62 -6.53 1.30 -1.01
N PHE A 63 -7.13 2.32 -0.38
CA PHE A 63 -7.17 2.50 1.06
C PHE A 63 -8.52 3.07 1.50
N ASN A 64 -9.00 2.69 2.69
CA ASN A 64 -10.18 3.30 3.32
C ASN A 64 -9.90 3.77 4.76
N TYR A 65 -9.56 2.87 5.67
CA TYR A 65 -9.17 3.20 7.05
C TYR A 65 -7.73 2.78 7.27
N ALA A 66 -6.94 3.66 7.89
CA ALA A 66 -5.54 3.42 8.20
C ALA A 66 -5.30 2.15 9.03
N ARG A 67 -6.30 1.74 9.82
CA ARG A 67 -6.28 0.50 10.61
C ARG A 67 -6.21 -0.76 9.75
N LEU A 68 -6.79 -0.73 8.55
CA LEU A 68 -6.87 -1.88 7.65
C LEU A 68 -5.75 -1.91 6.61
N GLY A 69 -5.18 -0.75 6.30
CA GLY A 69 -4.07 -0.61 5.37
C GLY A 69 -3.65 0.85 5.26
N HIS A 70 -2.38 1.09 4.94
CA HIS A 70 -1.81 2.43 4.97
C HIS A 70 -0.68 2.59 3.94
N PRO A 71 -0.59 3.71 3.18
CA PRO A 71 0.46 3.90 2.18
C PRO A 71 1.88 3.78 2.75
N ASN A 72 2.11 4.28 3.97
CA ASN A 72 3.40 4.11 4.62
C ASN A 72 3.70 2.66 5.03
N LEU A 73 2.69 1.83 5.31
CA LEU A 73 2.91 0.41 5.62
C LEU A 73 3.37 -0.36 4.40
N VAL A 74 2.73 -0.12 3.23
CA VAL A 74 3.14 -0.73 1.95
C VAL A 74 4.63 -0.50 1.68
N GLN A 75 5.12 0.72 1.96
CA GLN A 75 6.53 1.04 1.76
C GLN A 75 7.46 0.25 2.69
N VAL A 76 7.10 0.10 3.97
CA VAL A 76 7.93 -0.62 4.93
C VAL A 76 7.86 -2.13 4.67
N GLU A 77 6.68 -2.67 4.33
CA GLU A 77 6.47 -4.07 3.98
C GLU A 77 7.26 -4.46 2.72
N GLY A 78 7.17 -3.67 1.65
CA GLY A 78 7.97 -3.88 0.44
C GLY A 78 9.47 -3.84 0.75
N GLN A 79 9.90 -2.93 1.61
CA GLN A 79 11.31 -2.84 2.01
C GLN A 79 11.78 -4.09 2.78
N LEU A 80 10.97 -4.62 3.70
CA LEU A 80 11.27 -5.86 4.41
C LEU A 80 11.34 -7.05 3.45
N VAL A 81 10.36 -7.17 2.55
CA VAL A 81 10.32 -8.19 1.50
C VAL A 81 11.61 -8.17 0.67
N ALA A 82 12.03 -7.00 0.20
CA ALA A 82 13.23 -6.85 -0.61
C ALA A 82 14.52 -7.21 0.14
N LEU A 83 14.59 -6.92 1.45
CA LEU A 83 15.74 -7.18 2.31
C LEU A 83 15.84 -8.66 2.72
N GLU A 84 14.70 -9.28 3.02
CA GLU A 84 14.62 -10.67 3.47
C GLU A 84 14.53 -11.68 2.33
N GLY A 85 14.25 -11.24 1.10
CA GLY A 85 14.05 -12.13 -0.04
C GLY A 85 12.79 -12.98 0.09
N ARG A 86 11.74 -12.42 0.71
CA ARG A 86 10.42 -13.03 0.82
C ARG A 86 9.56 -12.67 -0.38
N GLU A 87 8.39 -13.28 -0.47
CA GLU A 87 7.36 -12.90 -1.46
C GLU A 87 6.33 -11.92 -0.90
N ARG A 88 6.13 -11.89 0.43
CA ARG A 88 5.16 -11.03 1.11
C ARG A 88 5.66 -10.63 2.50
N GLY A 89 5.28 -9.43 2.95
CA GLY A 89 5.54 -8.88 4.27
C GLY A 89 4.30 -8.19 4.82
N GLN A 90 4.11 -8.23 6.13
CA GLN A 90 2.94 -7.68 6.79
C GLN A 90 3.31 -7.16 8.18
N ILE A 91 2.97 -5.90 8.49
CA ILE A 91 3.37 -5.21 9.73
C ILE A 91 2.16 -4.97 10.67
N GLY A 92 0.93 -5.34 10.26
CA GLY A 92 -0.29 -5.26 11.08
C GLY A 92 -1.35 -6.32 10.74
N GLY A 93 -2.27 -6.61 11.68
CA GLY A 93 -3.23 -7.72 11.58
C GLY A 93 -4.53 -7.41 10.83
N MET A 94 -4.65 -7.98 9.62
CA MET A 94 -5.67 -8.93 9.16
C MET A 94 -5.15 -9.62 7.89
#